data_AF-A0A2J0KXG1-F1
#
_entry.id   AF-A0A2J0KXG1-F1
#
_cell.length_a   1.000
_cell.length_b   1.000
_cell.length_c   1.000
_cell.angle_alpha   90.00
_cell.angle_beta   90.00
_cell.angle_gamma   90.00
#
_symmetry.space_group_name_H-M   'P 1'
#
loop_
_entity.id
_entity.type
_entity.pdbx_description
1 polymer ?
#
loop_
_entity_poly.entity_id
_entity_poly.type
_entity_poly.pdbx_seq_one_letter_code
_entity_poly.pdbx_strand_id
1 'polypeptide(L)'
;MKMLRLTLVFVSVFFFFHLTTGVARIVDDVSIREGDILVYHHEIEDQGLAHDFALPFVPANSRIEISEIHNDYINEKVKIGKTRWDRTEKVSSKEDGLLYGFPLRVGLKWGQDPAMPKRNDNMYCYYVERMENVTVPAGTFKSCFKIIYDTCPDTNTEWYCPGVGIVKSEYHHHGTITNELVELAKIVHRGSK
;
A
#
# COMPACT_ATOMS: atom_id res chain seq x y z
N MET A 1 17.11 54.46 -51.48
CA MET A 1 16.77 53.64 -50.29
C MET A 1 16.70 52.17 -50.70
N LYS A 2 17.69 51.36 -50.31
CA LYS A 2 17.70 49.90 -50.57
C LYS A 2 17.10 49.19 -49.35
N MET A 3 15.98 48.48 -49.54
CA MET A 3 15.35 47.68 -48.48
C MET A 3 16.20 46.43 -48.20
N LEU A 4 16.64 46.31 -46.95
CA LEU A 4 17.32 45.14 -46.40
C LEU A 4 16.25 44.09 -46.02
N ARG A 5 16.27 42.92 -46.66
CA ARG A 5 15.41 41.79 -46.27
C ARG A 5 16.13 40.98 -45.20
N LEU A 6 15.57 40.97 -43.99
CA LEU A 6 16.03 40.18 -42.85
C LEU A 6 15.36 38.80 -42.92
N THR A 7 16.14 37.75 -43.18
CA THR A 7 15.64 36.37 -43.20
C THR A 7 15.80 35.78 -41.79
N LEU A 8 14.68 35.54 -41.11
CA LEU A 8 14.63 34.90 -39.80
C LEU A 8 14.76 33.38 -39.99
N VAL A 9 15.79 32.75 -39.43
CA VAL A 9 15.96 31.29 -39.44
C VAL A 9 15.48 30.73 -38.10
N PHE A 10 14.38 29.98 -38.12
CA PHE A 10 13.88 29.23 -36.96
C PHE A 10 14.68 27.93 -36.81
N VAL A 11 15.41 27.78 -35.71
CA VAL A 11 16.07 26.53 -35.32
C VAL A 11 15.14 25.82 -34.34
N SER A 12 14.40 24.81 -34.80
CA SER A 12 13.59 23.97 -33.93
C SER A 12 14.48 22.94 -33.21
N VAL A 13 14.67 23.12 -31.90
CA VAL A 13 15.34 22.14 -31.04
C VAL A 13 14.33 21.02 -30.72
N PHE A 14 14.50 19.85 -31.35
CA PHE A 14 13.73 18.65 -31.03
C PHE A 14 14.30 18.03 -29.74
N PHE A 15 13.59 18.21 -28.62
CA PHE A 15 13.83 17.45 -27.40
C PHE A 15 13.31 16.01 -27.60
N PHE A 16 14.24 15.06 -27.74
CA PHE A 16 13.93 13.64 -27.67
C PHE A 16 13.72 13.24 -26.20
N PHE A 17 12.46 13.26 -25.74
CA PHE A 17 12.08 12.54 -24.53
C PHE A 17 12.17 11.03 -24.82
N HIS A 18 13.13 10.34 -24.19
CA HIS A 18 13.13 8.89 -24.10
C HIS A 18 12.04 8.47 -23.11
N LEU A 19 10.82 8.24 -23.59
CA LEU A 19 9.84 7.46 -22.85
C LEU A 19 10.33 6.01 -22.83
N THR A 20 10.89 5.58 -21.70
CA THR A 20 11.00 4.17 -21.35
C THR A 20 9.58 3.63 -21.18
N THR A 21 9.00 3.16 -22.27
CA THR A 21 7.75 2.39 -22.24
C THR A 21 8.05 1.01 -21.65
N GLY A 22 8.10 0.97 -20.32
CA GLY A 22 7.97 -0.28 -19.59
C GLY A 22 6.61 -0.86 -19.94
N VAL A 23 6.57 -1.85 -20.83
CA VAL A 23 5.35 -2.59 -21.15
C VAL A 23 4.97 -3.33 -19.88
N ALA A 24 4.02 -2.76 -19.12
CA ALA A 24 3.39 -3.44 -18.01
C ALA A 24 2.75 -4.72 -18.58
N ARG A 25 3.36 -5.87 -18.31
CA ARG A 25 2.77 -7.15 -18.68
C ARG A 25 1.48 -7.28 -17.86
N ILE A 26 0.37 -7.45 -18.56
CA ILE A 26 -0.88 -7.89 -17.93
C ILE A 26 -0.61 -9.33 -17.48
N VAL A 27 -0.24 -9.49 -16.21
CA VAL A 27 -0.09 -10.81 -15.60
C VAL A 27 -1.50 -11.23 -15.22
N ASP A 28 -2.13 -12.03 -16.09
CA ASP A 28 -3.54 -12.41 -15.91
C ASP A 28 -3.80 -13.34 -14.72
N ASP A 29 -2.77 -13.82 -14.02
CA ASP A 29 -2.93 -14.57 -12.78
C ASP A 29 -1.63 -14.53 -11.97
N VAL A 30 -1.54 -13.63 -10.98
CA VAL A 30 -0.41 -13.64 -10.04
C VAL A 30 -0.66 -14.79 -9.05
N SER A 31 -0.12 -15.98 -9.35
CA SER A 31 -0.27 -17.14 -8.46
C SER A 31 0.67 -17.00 -7.27
N ILE A 32 0.13 -16.64 -6.10
CA ILE A 32 0.88 -16.61 -4.84
C ILE A 32 0.63 -17.92 -4.08
N ARG A 33 1.69 -18.50 -3.53
CA ARG A 33 1.65 -19.76 -2.77
C ARG A 33 2.02 -19.50 -1.33
N GLU A 34 1.47 -20.31 -0.43
CA GLU A 34 1.86 -20.28 0.98
C GLU A 34 3.38 -20.39 1.13
N GLY A 35 3.97 -19.46 1.87
CA GLY A 35 5.42 -19.37 2.09
C GLY A 35 6.20 -18.62 1.00
N ASP A 36 5.55 -18.10 -0.05
CA ASP A 36 6.14 -17.06 -0.90
C ASP A 36 6.45 -15.82 -0.05
N ILE A 37 7.42 -15.01 -0.47
CA ILE A 37 7.78 -13.77 0.23
C ILE A 37 7.29 -12.58 -0.59
N LEU A 38 6.45 -11.75 0.04
CA LEU A 38 5.99 -10.48 -0.50
C LEU A 38 6.99 -9.40 -0.10
N VAL A 39 7.60 -8.74 -1.07
CA VAL A 39 8.51 -7.62 -0.82
C VAL A 39 7.79 -6.33 -1.16
N TYR A 40 7.74 -5.42 -0.20
CA TYR A 40 7.12 -4.11 -0.32
C TYR A 40 8.18 -3.03 -0.39
N HIS A 41 7.90 -1.99 -1.17
CA HIS A 41 8.62 -0.75 -1.18
C HIS A 41 7.83 0.28 -0.37
N HIS A 42 8.46 0.95 0.58
CA HIS A 42 7.87 1.99 1.40
C HIS A 42 8.62 3.30 1.18
N GLU A 43 7.89 4.36 0.82
CA GLU A 43 8.36 5.72 0.67
C GLU A 43 7.66 6.64 1.67
N ILE A 44 8.44 7.46 2.38
CA ILE A 44 7.98 8.56 3.25
C ILE A 44 8.40 9.86 2.56
N GLU A 45 7.47 10.45 1.81
CA GLU A 45 7.76 11.49 0.81
C GLU A 45 8.44 12.72 1.42
N ASP A 46 7.95 13.19 2.56
CA ASP A 46 8.45 14.42 3.21
C ASP A 46 9.86 14.28 3.78
N GLN A 47 10.28 13.04 4.05
CA GLN A 47 11.61 12.75 4.57
C GLN A 47 12.58 12.31 3.47
N GLY A 48 12.08 12.07 2.25
CA GLY A 48 12.86 11.49 1.16
C GLY A 48 13.43 10.11 1.54
N LEU A 49 12.75 9.38 2.41
CA LEU A 49 13.16 8.08 2.89
C LEU A 49 12.44 6.99 2.11
N ALA A 50 13.19 6.00 1.65
CA ALA A 50 12.64 4.82 1.01
C ALA A 50 13.35 3.56 1.51
N HIS A 51 12.57 2.52 1.80
CA HIS A 51 13.11 1.22 2.20
C HIS A 51 12.23 0.07 1.75
N ASP A 52 12.85 -1.08 1.54
CA ASP A 52 12.15 -2.32 1.24
C ASP A 52 11.99 -3.15 2.50
N PHE A 53 10.84 -3.79 2.66
CA PHE A 53 10.61 -4.80 3.69
C PHE A 53 9.93 -6.04 3.11
N ALA A 54 10.06 -7.17 3.81
CA ALA A 54 9.62 -8.46 3.29
C ALA A 54 8.75 -9.20 4.31
N LEU A 55 7.62 -9.73 3.85
CA LEU A 55 6.66 -10.47 4.66
C LEU A 55 6.39 -11.85 4.04
N PRO A 56 6.33 -12.93 4.84
CA PRO A 56 5.87 -14.22 4.32
C PRO A 56 4.38 -14.15 3.99
N PHE A 57 4.01 -14.66 2.82
CA PHE A 57 2.61 -14.81 2.43
C PHE A 57 1.98 -15.97 3.21
N VAL A 58 0.92 -15.62 3.93
CA VAL A 58 0.07 -16.53 4.67
C VAL A 58 -1.36 -16.34 4.14
N PRO A 59 -1.98 -17.34 3.49
CA PRO A 59 -3.30 -17.16 2.89
C PRO A 59 -4.34 -16.83 3.96
N ALA A 60 -5.36 -16.03 3.63
CA ALA A 60 -6.34 -15.50 4.60
C ALA A 60 -7.14 -16.54 5.40
N ASN A 61 -7.13 -17.82 4.96
CA ASN A 61 -7.77 -18.93 5.69
C ASN A 61 -6.95 -19.33 6.93
N SER A 62 -5.68 -18.94 6.98
CA SER A 62 -4.82 -18.90 8.15
C SER A 62 -4.84 -17.47 8.68
N ARG A 63 -5.18 -17.28 9.96
CA ARG A 63 -5.15 -15.97 10.64
C ARG A 63 -3.94 -15.15 10.19
N ILE A 64 -4.18 -14.01 9.54
CA ILE A 64 -3.12 -13.03 9.27
C ILE A 64 -3.03 -12.17 10.53
N GLU A 65 -2.07 -12.46 11.39
CA GLU A 65 -1.59 -11.49 12.36
C GLU A 65 -0.70 -10.51 11.59
N ILE A 66 -1.25 -9.36 11.21
CA ILE A 66 -0.41 -8.21 10.87
C ILE A 66 0.14 -7.74 12.22
N SER A 67 1.27 -8.30 12.65
CA SER A 67 2.03 -7.72 13.73
C SER A 67 2.42 -6.31 13.29
N GLU A 68 1.95 -5.29 14.01
CA GLU A 68 2.35 -3.89 13.84
C GLU A 68 3.85 -3.84 13.48
N ILE A 69 4.17 -3.28 12.31
CA ILE A 69 5.55 -3.02 11.94
C ILE A 69 6.01 -1.89 12.87
N HIS A 70 6.71 -2.27 13.93
CA HIS A 70 7.31 -1.31 14.85
C HIS A 70 8.32 -0.48 14.06
N ASN A 71 8.05 0.82 13.97
CA ASN A 71 8.91 1.77 13.32
C ASN A 71 10.11 2.05 14.26
N ASP A 72 11.27 1.46 13.95
CA ASP A 72 12.51 1.55 14.72
C ASP A 72 13.22 2.93 14.60
N TYR A 73 12.56 4.00 14.13
CA TYR A 73 13.15 5.35 14.03
C TYR A 73 13.31 6.07 15.39
N ILE A 74 13.56 5.33 16.46
CA ILE A 74 14.21 5.85 17.66
C ILE A 74 15.69 5.51 17.52
N ASN A 75 16.54 6.53 17.39
CA ASN A 75 18.00 6.44 17.27
C ASN A 75 18.70 5.87 18.54
N GLU A 76 18.33 4.66 18.97
CA GLU A 76 19.05 3.90 20.00
C GLU A 76 19.61 2.61 19.40
N LYS A 77 20.87 2.30 19.73
CA LYS A 77 21.52 1.05 19.36
C LYS A 77 20.84 -0.11 20.08
N VAL A 78 19.80 -0.70 19.49
CA VAL A 78 19.22 -1.94 19.99
C VAL A 78 20.16 -3.10 19.64
N LYS A 79 20.71 -3.74 20.67
CA LYS A 79 21.40 -5.03 20.52
C LYS A 79 20.36 -6.07 20.12
N ILE A 80 20.42 -6.56 18.88
CA ILE A 80 19.64 -7.72 18.43
C ILE A 80 20.19 -8.96 19.13
N GLY A 81 19.71 -9.22 20.34
CA GLY A 81 19.79 -10.53 20.98
C GLY A 81 18.68 -11.42 20.43
N LYS A 82 19.00 -12.68 20.11
CA LYS A 82 18.00 -13.70 19.81
C LYS A 82 17.18 -13.99 21.07
N THR A 83 16.11 -13.24 21.29
CA THR A 83 15.16 -13.52 22.37
C THR A 83 13.97 -14.27 21.77
N ARG A 84 13.85 -15.55 22.13
CA ARG A 84 12.66 -16.36 21.88
C ARG A 84 11.60 -15.96 22.91
N TRP A 85 10.53 -15.31 22.45
CA TRP A 85 9.39 -14.94 23.27
C TRP A 85 8.32 -16.01 23.18
N ASP A 86 8.32 -16.97 24.11
CA ASP A 86 7.18 -17.86 24.32
C ASP A 86 6.17 -17.13 25.24
N ARG A 87 5.43 -16.14 24.70
CA ARG A 87 4.28 -15.57 25.38
C ARG A 87 3.00 -16.11 24.75
N THR A 88 2.44 -17.16 25.36
CA THR A 88 1.06 -17.57 25.07
C THR A 88 0.14 -16.64 25.85
N GLU A 89 -0.12 -15.44 25.31
CA GLU A 89 -1.24 -14.65 25.80
C GLU A 89 -2.52 -15.37 25.36
N LYS A 90 -3.35 -15.71 26.36
CA LYS A 90 -4.70 -16.22 26.16
C LYS A 90 -5.49 -15.07 25.53
N VAL A 91 -5.51 -15.01 24.21
CA VAL A 91 -6.34 -14.09 23.42
C VAL A 91 -7.80 -14.46 23.74
N SER A 92 -8.38 -13.65 24.63
CA SER A 92 -9.75 -13.75 25.08
C SER A 92 -10.65 -13.37 23.91
N SER A 93 -11.32 -14.37 23.37
CA SER A 93 -12.33 -14.36 22.31
C SER A 93 -13.48 -13.36 22.49
N LYS A 94 -13.17 -12.07 22.48
CA LYS A 94 -14.11 -10.96 22.40
C LYS A 94 -13.58 -10.05 21.30
N GLU A 95 -14.09 -10.26 20.08
CA GLU A 95 -13.86 -9.39 18.91
C GLU A 95 -12.40 -9.36 18.43
N ASP A 96 -11.79 -10.55 18.35
CA ASP A 96 -10.38 -10.78 18.01
C ASP A 96 -10.00 -10.33 16.58
N GLY A 97 -9.28 -9.21 16.47
CA GLY A 97 -8.12 -9.07 15.57
C GLY A 97 -8.34 -9.11 14.05
N LEU A 98 -9.57 -9.08 13.56
CA LEU A 98 -9.82 -8.94 12.13
C LEU A 98 -9.80 -7.45 11.75
N LEU A 99 -8.70 -7.01 11.11
CA LEU A 99 -8.55 -5.66 10.57
C LEU A 99 -9.67 -5.31 9.55
N TYR A 100 -10.27 -6.33 8.91
CA TYR A 100 -11.27 -6.18 7.86
C TYR A 100 -12.61 -6.86 8.17
N GLY A 101 -13.71 -6.18 7.82
CA GLY A 101 -15.03 -6.78 7.79
C GLY A 101 -15.19 -7.70 6.56
N PHE A 102 -15.08 -9.01 6.73
CA PHE A 102 -15.38 -9.96 5.66
C PHE A 102 -16.85 -10.44 5.71
N PRO A 103 -17.48 -10.75 4.56
CA PRO A 103 -16.96 -10.60 3.19
C PRO A 103 -16.95 -9.14 2.74
N LEU A 104 -15.86 -8.69 2.11
CA LEU A 104 -15.74 -7.35 1.56
C LEU A 104 -16.74 -7.14 0.42
N ARG A 105 -17.40 -5.99 0.44
CA ARG A 105 -18.32 -5.52 -0.61
C ARG A 105 -18.33 -4.00 -0.61
N VAL A 106 -18.54 -3.39 -1.77
CA VAL A 106 -18.66 -1.93 -1.90
C VAL A 106 -19.75 -1.40 -0.95
N GLY A 107 -19.44 -0.33 -0.23
CA GLY A 107 -20.30 0.30 0.77
C GLY A 107 -20.32 -0.39 2.14
N LEU A 108 -19.61 -1.51 2.33
CA LEU A 108 -19.42 -2.10 3.66
C LEU A 108 -18.65 -1.14 4.57
N LYS A 109 -19.06 -1.03 5.83
CA LYS A 109 -18.40 -0.23 6.87
C LYS A 109 -18.15 -1.06 8.12
N TRP A 110 -17.03 -0.83 8.81
CA TRP A 110 -16.71 -1.46 10.09
C TRP A 110 -15.78 -0.58 10.94
N GLY A 111 -15.54 -0.99 12.19
CA GLY A 111 -14.66 -0.25 13.11
C GLY A 111 -15.26 1.05 13.67
N GLN A 112 -16.56 1.28 13.50
CA GLN A 112 -17.22 2.44 14.09
C GLN A 112 -17.39 2.22 15.60
N ASP A 113 -16.80 3.11 16.41
CA ASP A 113 -16.97 3.09 17.86
C ASP A 113 -18.45 3.30 18.23
N PRO A 114 -19.11 2.35 18.92
CA PRO A 114 -20.50 2.51 19.34
C PRO A 114 -20.73 3.64 20.34
N ALA A 115 -19.67 4.12 21.02
CA ALA A 115 -19.73 5.27 21.92
C ALA A 115 -19.74 6.62 21.18
N MET A 116 -19.37 6.64 19.90
CA MET A 116 -19.35 7.86 19.09
C MET A 116 -20.73 8.15 18.47
N PRO A 117 -21.12 9.43 18.30
CA PRO A 117 -22.35 9.78 17.60
C PRO A 117 -22.38 9.16 16.20
N LYS A 118 -23.55 8.65 15.78
CA LYS A 118 -23.73 8.15 14.42
C LYS A 118 -23.50 9.29 13.42
N ARG A 119 -22.46 9.14 12.61
CA ARG A 119 -22.15 10.08 11.52
C ARG A 119 -22.67 9.54 10.19
N ASN A 120 -22.95 10.44 9.27
CA ASN A 120 -23.38 10.13 7.91
C ASN A 120 -22.26 10.27 6.86
N ASP A 121 -21.03 10.62 7.28
CA ASP A 121 -19.93 11.06 6.41
C ASP A 121 -18.73 10.10 6.36
N ASN A 122 -18.90 8.84 6.76
CA ASN A 122 -17.87 7.77 6.76
C ASN A 122 -16.63 8.02 7.64
N MET A 123 -16.53 9.16 8.32
CA MET A 123 -15.42 9.46 9.22
C MET A 123 -15.36 8.49 10.39
N TYR A 124 -14.14 8.17 10.84
CA TYR A 124 -13.84 7.28 11.96
C TYR A 124 -14.44 5.87 11.82
N CYS A 125 -14.51 5.38 10.58
CA CYS A 125 -14.82 3.98 10.29
C CYS A 125 -14.11 3.57 9.00
N TYR A 126 -13.77 2.30 8.89
CA TYR A 126 -13.30 1.76 7.63
C TYR A 126 -14.48 1.58 6.70
N TYR A 127 -14.31 1.87 5.41
CA TYR A 127 -15.31 1.58 4.40
C TYR A 127 -14.72 1.13 3.07
N VAL A 128 -15.44 0.27 2.36
CA VAL A 128 -15.09 -0.10 0.98
C VAL A 128 -15.68 0.92 0.03
N GLU A 129 -14.83 1.74 -0.58
CA GLU A 129 -15.26 2.78 -1.52
C GLU A 129 -15.71 2.20 -2.86
N ARG A 130 -14.86 1.37 -3.47
CA ARG A 130 -15.10 0.79 -4.80
C ARG A 130 -14.17 -0.40 -5.07
N MET A 131 -14.36 -1.04 -6.22
CA MET A 131 -13.41 -2.00 -6.78
C MET A 131 -12.70 -1.40 -7.99
N GLU A 132 -11.40 -1.64 -8.11
CA GLU A 132 -10.60 -1.19 -9.25
C GLU A 132 -9.41 -2.11 -9.53
N ASN A 133 -8.79 -1.94 -10.70
CA ASN A 133 -7.53 -2.59 -11.01
C ASN A 133 -6.39 -1.73 -10.44
N VAL A 134 -5.39 -2.38 -9.84
CA VAL A 134 -4.28 -1.71 -9.18
C VAL A 134 -2.99 -2.17 -9.85
N THR A 135 -2.19 -1.23 -10.33
CA THR A 135 -0.85 -1.50 -10.88
C THR A 135 0.19 -1.01 -9.89
N VAL A 136 1.05 -1.92 -9.46
CA VAL A 136 2.22 -1.69 -8.59
C VAL A 136 3.44 -2.35 -9.24
N PRO A 137 4.68 -2.18 -8.72
CA PRO A 137 5.86 -2.75 -9.38
C PRO A 137 5.82 -4.29 -9.51
N ALA A 138 5.12 -5.00 -8.63
CA ALA A 138 4.92 -6.44 -8.74
C ALA A 138 3.98 -6.88 -9.88
N GLY A 139 3.22 -5.95 -10.48
CA GLY A 139 2.30 -6.21 -11.57
C GLY A 139 0.95 -5.51 -11.43
N THR A 140 0.01 -5.88 -12.30
CA THR A 140 -1.37 -5.38 -12.26
C THR A 140 -2.28 -6.43 -11.64
N PHE A 141 -2.95 -6.06 -10.56
CA PHE A 141 -3.94 -6.85 -9.84
C PHE A 141 -5.35 -6.38 -10.22
N LYS A 142 -6.25 -7.33 -10.50
CA LYS A 142 -7.62 -7.02 -10.91
C LYS A 142 -8.57 -7.10 -9.73
N SER A 143 -9.66 -6.34 -9.81
CA SER A 143 -10.79 -6.45 -8.87
C SER A 143 -10.39 -6.28 -7.39
N CYS A 144 -9.49 -5.33 -7.11
CA CYS A 144 -9.06 -5.01 -5.76
C CYS A 144 -10.06 -4.05 -5.10
N PHE A 145 -10.33 -4.24 -3.82
CA PHE A 145 -11.16 -3.37 -3.01
C PHE A 145 -10.33 -2.19 -2.52
N LYS A 146 -10.75 -0.97 -2.86
CA LYS A 146 -10.22 0.24 -2.27
C LYS A 146 -10.94 0.51 -0.94
N ILE A 147 -10.19 0.43 0.14
CA ILE A 147 -10.66 0.57 1.52
C ILE A 147 -10.11 1.90 2.04
N ILE A 148 -10.96 2.69 2.68
CA ILE A 148 -10.59 4.01 3.20
C ILE A 148 -10.94 4.09 4.68
N TYR A 149 -10.06 4.74 5.43
CA TYR A 149 -10.28 5.17 6.80
C TYR A 149 -9.94 6.65 6.94
N ASP A 150 -10.97 7.47 7.03
CA ASP A 150 -10.85 8.93 7.17
C ASP A 150 -10.99 9.35 8.65
N THR A 151 -10.05 10.15 9.13
CA THR A 151 -10.06 10.81 10.43
C THR A 151 -9.85 12.31 10.25
N CYS A 152 -9.82 13.06 11.35
CA CYS A 152 -9.33 14.43 11.34
C CYS A 152 -7.95 14.45 12.01
N PRO A 153 -6.84 14.69 11.29
CA PRO A 153 -6.73 15.20 9.91
C PRO A 153 -6.26 14.16 8.87
N ASP A 154 -6.46 12.86 9.08
CA ASP A 154 -5.75 11.84 8.29
C ASP A 154 -6.66 11.08 7.33
N THR A 155 -6.08 10.58 6.25
CA THR A 155 -6.69 9.57 5.39
C THR A 155 -5.72 8.42 5.23
N ASN A 156 -6.18 7.22 5.56
CA ASN A 156 -5.51 5.97 5.19
C ASN A 156 -6.31 5.30 4.07
N THR A 157 -5.63 4.92 2.99
CA THR A 157 -6.22 4.18 1.87
C THR A 157 -5.45 2.90 1.64
N GLU A 158 -6.16 1.78 1.55
CA GLU A 158 -5.58 0.46 1.31
C GLU A 158 -6.25 -0.22 0.12
N TRP A 159 -5.48 -0.99 -0.65
CA TRP A 159 -5.99 -1.80 -1.74
C TRP A 159 -5.82 -3.29 -1.43
N TYR A 160 -6.94 -3.93 -1.09
CA TYR A 160 -7.00 -5.36 -0.85
C TYR A 160 -7.38 -6.12 -2.12
N CYS A 161 -6.50 -6.99 -2.60
CA CYS A 161 -6.77 -7.86 -3.74
C CYS A 161 -7.04 -9.30 -3.28
N PRO A 162 -8.21 -9.89 -3.62
CA PRO A 162 -8.52 -11.28 -3.28
C PRO A 162 -7.42 -12.25 -3.72
N GLY A 163 -7.04 -13.17 -2.83
CA GLY A 163 -5.97 -14.14 -3.08
C GLY A 163 -4.54 -13.62 -2.86
N VAL A 164 -4.37 -12.31 -2.64
CA VAL A 164 -3.06 -11.68 -2.45
C VAL A 164 -2.96 -10.96 -1.10
N GLY A 165 -4.00 -10.23 -0.70
CA GLY A 165 -3.96 -9.33 0.46
C GLY A 165 -3.75 -7.87 0.05
N ILE A 166 -3.09 -7.09 0.89
CA ILE A 166 -2.80 -5.67 0.63
C ILE A 166 -1.66 -5.56 -0.37
N VAL A 167 -1.92 -4.93 -1.52
CA VAL A 167 -0.90 -4.70 -2.56
C VAL A 167 -0.41 -3.26 -2.59
N LYS A 168 -1.19 -2.34 -2.01
CA LYS A 168 -0.88 -0.92 -1.95
C LYS A 168 -1.51 -0.30 -0.70
N SER A 169 -0.82 0.65 -0.08
CA SER A 169 -1.32 1.52 0.97
C SER A 169 -0.83 2.95 0.76
N GLU A 170 -1.67 3.92 1.07
CA GLU A 170 -1.36 5.35 1.06
C GLU A 170 -1.81 5.96 2.38
N TYR A 171 -0.98 6.82 2.95
CA TYR A 171 -1.32 7.67 4.09
C TYR A 171 -1.13 9.12 3.71
N HIS A 172 -2.12 9.95 4.05
CA HIS A 172 -2.08 11.40 3.85
C HIS A 172 -2.50 12.10 5.14
N HIS A 173 -1.61 12.91 5.71
CA HIS A 173 -1.92 13.77 6.84
C HIS A 173 -2.26 15.18 6.33
N HIS A 174 -3.54 15.56 6.29
CA HIS A 174 -4.02 16.83 5.71
C HIS A 174 -3.57 18.08 6.47
N GLY A 175 -2.91 17.92 7.62
CA GLY A 175 -2.32 19.02 8.41
C GLY A 175 -0.82 19.24 8.19
N THR A 176 -0.12 18.36 7.48
CA THR A 176 1.33 18.45 7.22
C THR A 176 1.64 18.03 5.78
N ILE A 177 2.92 17.94 5.44
CA ILE A 177 3.37 17.39 4.15
C ILE A 177 3.61 15.88 4.22
N THR A 178 3.28 15.24 5.34
CA THR A 178 3.61 13.84 5.60
C THR A 178 2.69 12.94 4.79
N ASN A 179 3.28 12.27 3.81
CA ASN A 179 2.66 11.26 2.98
C ASN A 179 3.50 9.99 3.01
N GLU A 180 2.83 8.84 3.05
CA GLU A 180 3.48 7.55 2.94
C GLU A 180 2.85 6.75 1.81
N LEU A 181 3.68 6.03 1.06
CA LEU A 181 3.29 5.12 0.00
C LEU A 181 3.95 3.77 0.24
N VAL A 182 3.14 2.72 0.30
CA VAL A 182 3.61 1.34 0.37
C VAL A 182 3.07 0.58 -0.83
N GLU A 183 3.94 -0.04 -1.62
CA GLU A 183 3.55 -0.83 -2.78
C GLU A 183 4.22 -2.20 -2.77
N LEU A 184 3.48 -3.23 -3.20
CA LEU A 184 4.05 -4.55 -3.43
C LEU A 184 5.03 -4.46 -4.60
N ALA A 185 6.31 -4.57 -4.29
CA ALA A 185 7.40 -4.40 -5.23
C ALA A 185 7.67 -5.68 -6.04
N LYS A 186 7.64 -6.84 -5.39
CA LYS A 186 7.80 -8.15 -6.05
C LYS A 186 7.32 -9.29 -5.16
N ILE A 187 7.10 -10.44 -5.79
CA ILE A 187 6.80 -11.71 -5.13
C ILE A 187 7.96 -12.67 -5.38
N VAL A 188 8.52 -13.23 -4.31
CA VAL A 188 9.62 -14.20 -4.36
C VAL A 188 9.05 -15.58 -4.06
N HIS A 189 9.00 -16.42 -5.08
CA HIS A 189 8.44 -17.76 -4.93
C HIS A 189 9.37 -18.68 -4.14
N ARG A 190 8.81 -19.47 -3.24
CA ARG A 190 9.60 -20.46 -2.51
C ARG A 190 9.97 -21.62 -3.44
N GLY A 191 11.27 -21.83 -3.67
CA GLY A 191 11.78 -22.95 -4.47
C GLY A 191 12.18 -22.64 -5.91
N SER A 192 12.10 -21.38 -6.34
CA SER A 192 12.84 -20.91 -7.52
C SER A 192 14.33 -20.85 -7.17
N LYS A 193 15.08 -21.90 -7.55
CA LYS A 193 16.54 -21.89 -7.61
C LYS A 193 17.02 -21.22 -8.89
#